data_AF-A0A1H3MX09-F1
#
_entry.id   AF-A0A1H3MX09-F1
#
_cell.length_a   1.000
_cell.length_b   1.000
_cell.length_c   1.000
_cell.angle_alpha   90.00
_cell.angle_beta   90.00
_cell.angle_gamma   90.00
#
_symmetry.space_group_name_H-M   'P 1'
#
loop_
_entity.id
_entity.type
_entity.pdbx_description
1 polymer ?
#
loop_
_entity_poly.entity_id
_entity_poly.type
_entity_poly.pdbx_seq_one_letter_code
_entity_poly.pdbx_strand_id
1 'polypeptide(L)'
;MTALVELVSRVQQIQQQLGVVAGRTVSGSAGAFASELSAARSATGTTVATGAATGNDVVAAARKYLGVPYVFGGTDPATGLDCSGLVQRAYRDLGITLPRIAADQAKVGTEVPSLAQAKPGDLLAFNSPVDHIAIYIGDGKMIAAPQPGENVKIQDVYQKPVTIRRIIPDVPAVGGAAGVRPAALRTATDLAGVPYAELFSRAGAKHGVSAKLLAAVAKVESGYNPRAVSPAGAQGLMQLMPATAKGLGVTNAFDPTQAVDGAARMLASLLKEFDSVPLALAAYNAGGGAVRRYGGIPPYAETQAYVPKVQAALAALG
;
A
#
# COMPACT_ATOMS: atom_id res chain seq x y z
N MET A 1 54.31 9.35 31.18
CA MET A 1 54.21 7.92 30.75
C MET A 1 53.02 7.19 31.36
N THR A 2 51.94 7.88 31.76
CA THR A 2 50.84 7.26 32.54
C THR A 2 49.54 7.14 31.75
N ALA A 3 49.26 8.04 30.80
CA ALA A 3 48.06 7.99 29.96
C ALA A 3 48.10 6.93 28.83
N LEU A 4 49.30 6.50 28.42
CA LEU A 4 49.49 5.48 27.36
C LEU A 4 49.37 4.05 27.93
N VAL A 5 49.67 3.86 29.22
CA VAL A 5 49.50 2.59 29.95
C VAL A 5 48.02 2.32 30.23
N GLU A 6 47.22 3.36 30.46
CA GLU A 6 45.77 3.25 30.68
C GLU A 6 44.99 2.86 29.41
N LEU A 7 45.46 3.30 28.23
CA LEU A 7 44.80 3.04 26.95
C LEU A 7 45.05 1.61 26.44
N VAL A 8 46.26 1.08 26.67
CA VAL A 8 46.59 -0.34 26.39
C VAL A 8 45.87 -1.28 27.36
N SER A 9 45.73 -0.88 28.62
CA SER A 9 45.00 -1.66 29.65
C SER A 9 43.50 -1.76 29.36
N ARG A 10 42.88 -0.69 28.82
CA ARG A 10 41.47 -0.71 28.38
C ARG A 10 41.24 -1.58 27.14
N VAL A 11 42.18 -1.62 26.21
CA VAL A 11 42.11 -2.52 25.04
C VAL A 11 42.23 -4.00 25.46
N GLN A 12 43.10 -4.32 26.42
CA GLN A 12 43.21 -5.68 26.97
C GLN A 12 41.99 -6.11 27.80
N GLN A 13 41.34 -5.20 28.54
CA GLN A 13 40.08 -5.50 29.24
C GLN A 13 38.91 -5.73 28.28
N ILE A 14 38.84 -5.01 27.16
CA ILE A 14 37.82 -5.22 26.12
C ILE A 14 38.01 -6.56 25.40
N GLN A 15 39.27 -7.00 25.21
CA GLN A 15 39.57 -8.32 24.63
C GLN A 15 39.29 -9.49 25.59
N GLN A 16 39.32 -9.28 26.91
CA GLN A 16 38.94 -10.30 27.89
C GLN A 16 37.43 -10.35 28.19
N GLN A 17 36.68 -9.27 27.92
CA GLN A 17 35.21 -9.28 27.95
C GLN A 17 34.57 -9.81 26.65
N LEU A 18 35.33 -9.87 25.56
CA LEU A 18 34.93 -10.50 24.28
C LEU A 18 35.37 -11.96 24.19
N GLY A 19 35.34 -12.66 25.33
CA GLY A 19 35.61 -14.10 25.46
C GLY A 19 34.91 -14.91 24.39
N VAL A 20 35.66 -15.15 23.31
CA VAL A 20 35.42 -16.17 22.30
C VAL A 20 35.32 -17.47 23.06
N VAL A 21 34.08 -17.96 23.21
CA VAL A 21 33.83 -19.31 23.69
C VAL A 21 34.41 -20.25 22.65
N ALA A 22 35.53 -20.84 23.04
CA ALA A 22 36.13 -21.99 22.39
C ALA A 22 35.07 -23.06 22.10
N GLY A 23 35.18 -23.65 20.93
CA GLY A 23 34.20 -24.58 20.37
C GLY A 23 33.75 -25.66 21.35
N ARG A 24 32.44 -25.71 21.59
CA ARG A 24 31.77 -26.98 21.84
C ARG A 24 31.67 -27.70 20.50
N THR A 25 32.39 -28.79 20.33
CA THR A 25 32.05 -29.81 19.34
C THR A 25 30.68 -30.36 19.70
N VAL A 26 29.64 -29.81 19.08
CA VAL A 26 28.31 -30.41 19.07
C VAL A 26 28.29 -31.38 17.91
N SER A 27 28.48 -32.67 18.19
CA SER A 27 28.04 -33.72 17.29
C SER A 27 26.51 -33.72 17.29
N GLY A 28 25.94 -32.78 16.54
CA GLY A 28 24.52 -32.69 16.24
C GLY A 28 24.38 -32.72 14.74
N SER A 29 23.61 -33.67 14.21
CA SER A 29 23.30 -33.75 12.80
C SER A 29 22.68 -32.44 12.31
N ALA A 30 22.84 -32.13 11.01
CA ALA A 30 22.35 -30.90 10.39
C ALA A 30 20.86 -30.58 10.67
N GLY A 31 20.06 -31.57 11.09
CA GLY A 31 18.66 -31.39 11.51
C GLY A 31 18.48 -30.70 12.87
N ALA A 32 19.43 -30.82 13.80
CA ALA A 32 19.34 -30.20 15.13
C ALA A 32 19.60 -28.69 15.07
N PHE A 33 20.58 -28.26 14.25
CA PHE A 33 20.84 -26.83 14.01
C PHE A 33 19.67 -26.15 13.27
N ALA A 34 19.04 -26.85 12.33
CA ALA A 34 17.85 -26.34 11.63
C ALA A 34 16.64 -26.18 12.57
N SER A 35 16.51 -27.06 13.58
CA SER A 35 15.42 -27.00 14.55
C SER A 35 15.63 -25.89 15.58
N GLU A 36 16.85 -25.67 16.06
CA GLU A 36 17.15 -24.55 16.97
C GLU A 36 17.13 -23.19 16.25
N LEU A 37 17.57 -23.11 14.99
CA LEU A 37 17.46 -21.88 14.20
C LEU A 37 15.99 -21.52 13.88
N SER A 38 15.13 -22.53 13.69
CA SER A 38 13.68 -22.35 13.52
C SER A 38 13.00 -21.92 14.82
N ALA A 39 13.44 -22.46 15.97
CA ALA A 39 12.97 -22.04 17.28
C ALA A 39 13.41 -20.60 17.63
N ALA A 40 14.65 -20.22 17.31
CA ALA A 40 15.15 -18.85 17.49
C ALA A 40 14.46 -17.83 16.58
N ARG A 41 14.11 -18.22 15.35
CA ARG A 41 13.32 -17.40 14.40
C ARG A 41 11.85 -17.26 14.80
N SER A 42 11.34 -18.17 15.64
CA SER A 42 9.98 -18.11 16.18
C SER A 42 9.89 -17.24 17.44
N ALA A 43 11.00 -17.07 18.17
CA ALA A 43 11.08 -16.24 19.38
C ALA A 43 11.32 -14.75 19.12
N THR A 44 11.78 -14.37 17.92
CA THR A 44 11.84 -12.97 17.45
C THR A 44 10.74 -12.74 16.42
N GLY A 45 9.51 -12.63 16.92
CA GLY A 45 8.32 -12.28 16.14
C GLY A 45 8.41 -10.86 15.56
N THR A 46 9.10 -10.72 14.44
CA THR A 46 8.80 -9.72 13.41
C THR A 46 8.91 -10.43 12.08
N THR A 47 7.85 -11.16 11.74
CA THR A 47 7.61 -11.64 10.39
C THR A 47 7.32 -10.43 9.50
N VAL A 48 8.36 -9.86 8.89
CA VAL A 48 8.17 -9.03 7.69
C VAL A 48 7.70 -9.99 6.60
N ALA A 49 6.40 -9.94 6.30
CA ALA A 49 5.89 -10.53 5.08
C ALA A 49 6.58 -9.83 3.91
N THR A 50 7.48 -10.52 3.21
CA THR A 50 7.85 -10.14 1.84
C THR A 50 6.67 -10.48 0.94
N GLY A 51 5.61 -9.68 1.02
CA GLY A 51 4.67 -9.55 -0.08
C GLY A 51 5.44 -8.93 -1.24
N ALA A 52 5.46 -9.60 -2.40
CA ALA A 52 6.06 -9.03 -3.59
C ALA A 52 5.44 -7.64 -3.83
N ALA A 53 6.28 -6.62 -3.93
CA ALA A 53 5.82 -5.25 -4.18
C ALA A 53 4.90 -5.21 -5.40
N THR A 54 3.86 -4.38 -5.37
CA THR A 54 2.89 -4.22 -6.47
C THR A 54 3.12 -2.93 -7.24
N GLY A 55 2.53 -2.80 -8.43
CA GLY A 55 2.57 -1.56 -9.20
C GLY A 55 1.96 -0.35 -8.47
N ASN A 56 0.95 -0.57 -7.61
CA ASN A 56 0.41 0.50 -6.76
C ASN A 56 1.39 0.93 -5.66
N ASP A 57 2.25 0.03 -5.19
CA ASP A 57 3.29 0.38 -4.21
C ASP A 57 4.38 1.24 -4.86
N VAL A 58 4.66 1.02 -6.16
CA VAL A 58 5.53 1.91 -6.96
C VAL A 58 4.93 3.31 -7.03
N VAL A 59 3.64 3.42 -7.32
CA VAL A 59 2.95 4.72 -7.35
C VAL A 59 3.00 5.39 -5.98
N ALA A 60 2.74 4.65 -4.91
CA ALA A 60 2.81 5.19 -3.55
C ALA A 60 4.23 5.66 -3.19
N ALA A 61 5.26 4.90 -3.60
CA ALA A 61 6.66 5.30 -3.43
C ALA A 61 6.99 6.57 -4.23
N ALA A 62 6.58 6.63 -5.50
CA ALA A 62 6.79 7.78 -6.38
C ALA A 62 6.14 9.06 -5.85
N ARG A 63 4.94 8.96 -5.26
CA ARG A 63 4.21 10.11 -4.70
C ARG A 63 4.96 10.82 -3.57
N LYS A 64 5.86 10.15 -2.85
CA LYS A 64 6.70 10.76 -1.80
C LYS A 64 7.62 11.85 -2.35
N TYR A 65 7.91 11.83 -3.65
CA TYR A 65 8.84 12.74 -4.30
C TYR A 65 8.14 13.90 -5.02
N LEU A 66 6.81 14.01 -4.94
CA LEU A 66 6.09 15.15 -5.50
C LEU A 66 6.61 16.46 -4.91
N GLY A 67 6.88 17.44 -5.78
CA GLY A 67 7.44 18.74 -5.41
C GLY A 67 8.97 18.79 -5.36
N VAL A 68 9.68 17.66 -5.45
CA VAL A 68 11.15 17.67 -5.53
C VAL A 68 11.60 18.38 -6.82
N PRO A 69 12.53 19.35 -6.76
CA PRO A 69 13.02 20.04 -7.95
C PRO A 69 13.69 19.11 -8.95
N TYR A 70 13.49 19.39 -10.24
CA TYR A 70 14.25 18.74 -11.29
C TYR A 70 15.69 19.20 -11.27
N VAL A 71 16.62 18.25 -11.23
CA VAL A 71 18.05 18.49 -11.43
C VAL A 71 18.56 17.47 -12.42
N PHE A 72 19.14 17.92 -13.53
CA PHE A 72 19.73 17.04 -14.54
C PHE A 72 20.84 16.20 -13.90
N GLY A 73 20.77 14.87 -14.01
CA GLY A 73 21.70 13.98 -13.32
C GLY A 73 21.37 13.71 -11.84
N GLY A 74 20.29 14.30 -11.30
CA GLY A 74 19.91 14.20 -9.89
C GLY A 74 19.39 12.80 -9.49
N THR A 75 19.88 12.29 -8.36
CA THR A 75 19.46 11.00 -7.76
C THR A 75 19.12 11.08 -6.27
N ASP A 76 19.26 12.27 -5.69
CA ASP A 76 19.02 12.54 -4.27
C ASP A 76 17.82 13.49 -4.13
N PRO A 77 16.70 13.04 -3.54
CA PRO A 77 15.51 13.89 -3.36
C PRO A 77 15.76 15.12 -2.49
N ALA A 78 16.84 15.16 -1.69
CA ALA A 78 17.19 16.35 -0.93
C ALA A 78 17.74 17.48 -1.82
N THR A 79 18.43 17.13 -2.91
CA THR A 79 19.06 18.11 -3.81
C THR A 79 18.36 18.23 -5.16
N GLY A 80 17.59 17.23 -5.55
CA GLY A 80 16.82 17.19 -6.80
C GLY A 80 16.94 15.87 -7.55
N LEU A 81 15.93 15.59 -8.38
CA LEU A 81 15.81 14.34 -9.14
C LEU A 81 15.64 14.64 -10.63
N ASP A 82 16.28 13.87 -11.51
CA ASP A 82 15.86 13.79 -12.91
C ASP A 82 14.81 12.69 -13.12
N CYS A 83 14.32 12.57 -14.37
CA CYS A 83 13.28 11.61 -14.75
C CYS A 83 13.64 10.17 -14.34
N SER A 84 14.86 9.74 -14.65
CA SER A 84 15.36 8.41 -14.34
C SER A 84 15.78 8.23 -12.88
N GLY A 85 16.23 9.29 -12.20
CA GLY A 85 16.53 9.31 -10.77
C GLY A 85 15.28 9.17 -9.92
N LEU A 86 14.16 9.79 -10.33
CA LEU A 86 12.85 9.57 -9.74
C LEU A 86 12.41 8.11 -9.84
N VAL A 87 12.52 7.51 -11.03
CA VAL A 87 12.19 6.09 -11.26
C VAL A 87 13.06 5.19 -10.38
N GLN A 88 14.39 5.39 -10.38
CA GLN A 88 15.29 4.63 -9.51
C GLN A 88 14.87 4.73 -8.05
N ARG A 89 14.54 5.94 -7.59
CA ARG A 89 14.21 6.17 -6.20
C ARG A 89 12.91 5.47 -5.80
N ALA A 90 11.86 5.61 -6.60
CA ALA A 90 10.56 4.99 -6.34
C ALA A 90 10.65 3.45 -6.26
N TYR A 91 11.44 2.84 -7.15
CA TYR A 91 11.65 1.39 -7.15
C TYR A 91 12.62 0.93 -6.04
N ARG A 92 13.66 1.73 -5.73
CA ARG A 92 14.61 1.43 -4.65
C ARG A 92 13.95 1.42 -3.27
N ASP A 93 12.97 2.28 -3.03
CA ASP A 93 12.15 2.26 -1.81
C ASP A 93 11.42 0.92 -1.59
N LEU A 94 11.26 0.12 -2.65
CA LEU A 94 10.66 -1.20 -2.65
C LEU A 94 11.69 -2.33 -2.75
N GLY A 95 12.99 -2.00 -2.63
CA GLY A 95 14.09 -2.94 -2.76
C GLY A 95 14.43 -3.35 -4.21
N ILE A 96 13.85 -2.68 -5.22
CA ILE A 96 14.09 -2.98 -6.64
C ILE A 96 15.13 -2.01 -7.19
N THR A 97 16.22 -2.54 -7.72
CA THR A 97 17.29 -1.73 -8.32
C THR A 97 17.09 -1.63 -9.83
N LEU A 98 17.08 -0.40 -10.35
CA LEU A 98 16.98 -0.12 -11.78
C LEU A 98 18.25 0.58 -12.29
N PRO A 99 18.59 0.44 -13.59
CA PRO A 99 19.68 1.18 -14.22
C PRO A 99 19.53 2.69 -14.04
N ARG A 100 20.65 3.43 -14.13
CA ARG A 100 20.67 4.88 -13.91
C ARG A 100 20.00 5.68 -15.02
N ILE A 101 20.13 5.25 -16.26
CA ILE A 101 19.76 6.05 -17.44
C ILE A 101 18.39 5.59 -17.96
N ALA A 102 17.55 6.55 -18.36
CA ALA A 102 16.20 6.32 -18.88
C ALA A 102 16.17 5.31 -20.05
N ALA A 103 17.12 5.39 -20.97
CA ALA A 103 17.24 4.47 -22.11
C ALA A 103 17.46 3.00 -21.70
N ASP A 104 18.15 2.75 -20.58
CA ASP A 104 18.34 1.39 -20.08
C ASP A 104 17.17 0.94 -19.21
N GLN A 105 16.58 1.84 -18.43
CA GLN A 105 15.31 1.57 -17.72
C GLN A 105 14.20 1.16 -18.69
N ALA A 106 14.15 1.77 -19.88
CA ALA A 106 13.24 1.45 -20.97
C ALA A 106 13.49 0.08 -21.62
N LYS A 107 14.46 -0.72 -21.13
CA LYS A 107 14.71 -2.10 -21.56
C LYS A 107 14.47 -3.13 -20.44
N VAL A 108 14.19 -2.69 -19.22
CA VAL A 108 13.98 -3.57 -18.06
C VAL A 108 12.52 -4.03 -18.00
N GLY A 109 12.29 -5.26 -17.54
CA GLY A 109 10.95 -5.80 -17.34
C GLY A 109 10.27 -6.27 -18.62
N THR A 110 8.96 -6.47 -18.54
CA THR A 110 8.14 -6.98 -19.65
C THR A 110 7.55 -5.83 -20.45
N GLU A 111 7.53 -5.94 -21.77
CA GLU A 111 6.88 -4.95 -22.64
C GLU A 111 5.36 -4.96 -22.46
N VAL A 112 4.78 -3.76 -22.40
CA VAL A 112 3.32 -3.57 -22.39
C VAL A 112 2.89 -2.98 -23.74
N PRO A 113 2.04 -3.68 -24.53
CA PRO A 113 1.72 -3.31 -25.90
C PRO A 113 1.09 -1.93 -26.11
N SER A 114 0.38 -1.39 -25.13
CA SER A 114 -0.31 -0.10 -25.27
C SER A 114 -0.65 0.54 -23.94
N LEU A 115 -0.95 1.84 -23.95
CA LEU A 115 -1.39 2.59 -22.77
C LEU A 115 -2.70 2.04 -22.18
N ALA A 116 -3.56 1.42 -23.02
CA ALA A 116 -4.79 0.75 -22.55
C ALA A 116 -4.51 -0.50 -21.70
N GLN A 117 -3.34 -1.12 -21.88
CA GLN A 117 -2.88 -2.28 -21.10
C GLN A 117 -1.91 -1.87 -19.99
N ALA A 118 -1.52 -0.59 -19.94
CA ALA A 118 -0.66 -0.05 -18.90
C ALA A 118 -1.40 -0.07 -17.56
N LYS A 119 -0.65 -0.38 -16.51
CA LYS A 119 -1.10 -0.47 -15.13
C LYS A 119 -0.30 0.49 -14.26
N PRO A 120 -0.88 0.96 -13.14
CA PRO A 120 -0.13 1.75 -12.16
C PRO A 120 1.22 1.10 -11.84
N GLY A 121 2.29 1.88 -11.90
CA GLY A 121 3.67 1.42 -11.71
C GLY A 121 4.43 1.15 -13.00
N ASP A 122 3.77 0.88 -14.13
CA ASP A 122 4.44 0.71 -15.42
C ASP A 122 5.24 1.97 -15.81
N LEU A 123 6.42 1.77 -16.40
CA LEU A 123 7.25 2.86 -16.89
C LEU A 123 6.82 3.28 -18.29
N LEU A 124 6.63 4.57 -18.50
CA LEU A 124 6.38 5.18 -19.80
C LEU A 124 7.66 5.83 -20.28
N ALA A 125 8.24 5.36 -21.39
CA ALA A 125 9.44 5.95 -21.99
C ALA A 125 9.05 6.76 -23.24
N PHE A 126 9.65 7.92 -23.40
CA PHE A 126 9.32 8.88 -24.46
C PHE A 126 10.55 9.21 -25.30
N ASN A 127 10.29 9.63 -26.54
CA ASN A 127 11.26 10.03 -27.57
C ASN A 127 12.20 8.89 -28.02
N SER A 128 12.87 9.11 -29.15
CA SER A 128 13.85 8.18 -29.71
C SER A 128 15.08 8.98 -30.18
N PRO A 129 16.24 8.85 -29.51
CA PRO A 129 16.52 7.99 -28.35
C PRO A 129 15.71 8.40 -27.10
N VAL A 130 15.51 7.45 -26.17
CA VAL A 130 14.76 7.71 -24.92
C VAL A 130 15.53 8.68 -24.04
N ASP A 131 14.98 9.88 -23.85
CA ASP A 131 15.51 10.94 -22.99
C ASP A 131 14.60 11.25 -21.78
N HIS A 132 13.34 10.81 -21.83
CA HIS A 132 12.35 11.03 -20.78
C HIS A 132 11.64 9.73 -20.40
N ILE A 133 11.41 9.56 -19.08
CA ILE A 133 10.75 8.40 -18.51
C ILE A 133 9.87 8.83 -17.33
N ALA A 134 8.72 8.17 -17.16
CA ALA A 134 7.75 8.47 -16.11
C ALA A 134 7.10 7.20 -15.58
N ILE A 135 6.43 7.32 -14.41
CA ILE A 135 5.69 6.22 -13.79
C ILE A 135 4.20 6.43 -14.07
N TYR A 136 3.57 5.48 -14.76
CA TYR A 136 2.13 5.51 -15.02
C TYR A 136 1.36 5.32 -13.71
N ILE A 137 0.28 6.08 -13.52
CA ILE A 137 -0.54 6.00 -12.29
C ILE A 137 -2.00 5.62 -12.56
N GLY A 138 -2.34 5.29 -13.81
CA GLY A 138 -3.72 5.07 -14.24
C GLY A 138 -4.37 6.33 -14.84
N ASP A 139 -5.55 6.15 -15.43
CA ASP A 139 -6.41 7.21 -15.97
C ASP A 139 -5.70 8.18 -16.95
N GLY A 140 -4.73 7.69 -17.72
CA GLY A 140 -3.97 8.52 -18.65
C GLY A 140 -3.03 9.52 -17.97
N LYS A 141 -2.67 9.31 -16.70
CA LYS A 141 -1.78 10.18 -15.92
C LYS A 141 -0.48 9.50 -15.53
N MET A 142 0.53 10.31 -15.24
CA MET A 142 1.85 9.85 -14.82
C MET A 142 2.48 10.77 -13.78
N ILE A 143 3.37 10.21 -12.96
CA ILE A 143 4.30 10.98 -12.13
C ILE A 143 5.62 11.06 -12.89
N ALA A 144 6.10 12.29 -13.10
CA ALA A 144 7.33 12.55 -13.83
C ALA A 144 8.13 13.67 -13.17
N ALA A 145 9.46 13.63 -13.33
CA ALA A 145 10.32 14.80 -13.20
C ALA A 145 10.58 15.33 -14.62
N PRO A 146 9.84 16.36 -15.06
CA PRO A 146 9.71 16.66 -16.49
C PRO A 146 10.97 17.28 -17.11
N GLN A 147 11.45 18.40 -16.57
CA GLN A 147 12.53 19.18 -17.16
C GLN A 147 13.10 20.23 -16.18
N PRO A 148 14.27 20.84 -16.47
CA PRO A 148 14.83 21.92 -15.67
C PRO A 148 13.83 23.07 -15.43
N GLY A 149 13.83 23.60 -14.22
CA GLY A 149 12.91 24.67 -13.80
C GLY A 149 11.54 24.16 -13.33
N GLU A 150 11.29 22.85 -13.39
CA GLU A 150 10.07 22.23 -12.89
C GLU A 150 10.34 21.26 -11.74
N ASN A 151 9.27 20.81 -11.09
CA ASN A 151 9.32 19.85 -9.99
C ASN A 151 8.68 18.52 -10.42
N VAL A 152 8.99 17.46 -9.68
CA VAL A 152 8.25 16.19 -9.77
C VAL A 152 6.76 16.45 -9.56
N LYS A 153 5.95 16.08 -10.54
CA LYS A 153 4.50 16.38 -10.55
C LYS A 153 3.69 15.26 -11.17
N ILE A 154 2.39 15.27 -10.89
CA ILE A 154 1.41 14.48 -11.64
C ILE A 154 1.02 15.30 -12.87
N GLN A 155 1.04 14.67 -14.03
CA GLN A 155 0.60 15.28 -15.28
C GLN A 155 -0.09 14.24 -16.17
N ASP A 156 -0.80 14.72 -17.18
CA ASP A 156 -1.36 13.85 -18.20
C ASP A 156 -0.24 13.23 -19.05
N VAL A 157 -0.49 12.03 -19.56
CA VAL A 157 0.32 11.40 -20.60
C VAL A 157 0.08 12.20 -21.88
N TYR A 158 0.94 13.20 -22.10
CA TYR A 158 0.76 14.24 -23.12
C TYR A 158 1.05 13.77 -24.54
N GLN A 159 1.75 12.65 -24.70
CA GLN A 159 2.01 12.03 -26.00
C GLN A 159 2.11 10.51 -25.85
N LYS A 160 2.10 9.79 -26.97
CA LYS A 160 2.27 8.33 -26.98
C LYS A 160 3.70 7.95 -26.54
N PRO A 161 3.89 7.09 -25.52
CA PRO A 161 5.19 6.54 -25.18
C PRO A 161 5.75 5.70 -26.34
N VAL A 162 7.07 5.72 -26.53
CA VAL A 162 7.74 4.85 -27.52
C VAL A 162 7.78 3.40 -27.06
N THR A 163 7.86 3.18 -25.74
CA THR A 163 7.74 1.86 -25.12
C THR A 163 7.16 1.99 -23.71
N ILE A 164 6.51 0.92 -23.25
CA ILE A 164 5.97 0.82 -21.89
C ILE A 164 6.55 -0.44 -21.26
N ARG A 165 7.07 -0.32 -20.03
CA ARG A 165 7.73 -1.42 -19.33
C ARG A 165 7.08 -1.72 -17.99
N ARG A 166 6.69 -2.98 -17.81
CA ARG A 166 6.23 -3.52 -16.53
C ARG A 166 7.39 -4.15 -15.80
N ILE A 167 7.87 -3.48 -14.76
CA ILE A 167 9.01 -3.93 -13.95
C ILE A 167 8.59 -4.99 -12.93
N ILE A 168 7.47 -4.74 -12.25
CA ILE A 168 6.87 -5.69 -11.32
C ILE A 168 5.90 -6.53 -12.14
N PRO A 169 6.20 -7.81 -12.40
CA PRO A 169 5.29 -8.67 -13.14
C PRO A 169 3.96 -8.78 -12.38
N ASP A 170 2.86 -8.80 -13.11
CA ASP A 170 1.64 -9.37 -12.56
C ASP A 170 1.96 -10.83 -12.28
N VAL A 171 2.12 -11.22 -11.02
CA VAL A 171 2.10 -12.65 -10.70
C VAL A 171 0.72 -13.16 -11.11
N PRO A 172 0.62 -14.04 -12.13
CA PRO A 172 -0.62 -14.77 -12.32
C PRO A 172 -0.89 -15.51 -11.02
N ALA A 173 -2.14 -15.62 -10.60
CA ALA A 173 -2.49 -16.57 -9.56
C ALA A 173 -2.15 -17.98 -10.10
N VAL A 174 -0.92 -18.45 -9.87
CA VAL A 174 -0.52 -19.81 -10.23
C VAL A 174 -1.31 -20.73 -9.31
N GLY A 175 -2.22 -21.49 -9.91
CA GLY A 175 -2.99 -22.51 -9.23
C GLY A 175 -2.09 -23.62 -8.69
N GLY A 176 -2.47 -24.15 -7.52
CA GLY A 176 -2.14 -25.50 -7.10
C GLY A 176 -0.80 -25.71 -6.38
N ALA A 177 -0.83 -25.62 -5.05
CA ALA A 177 -0.33 -26.70 -4.19
C ALA A 177 -1.02 -26.55 -2.83
N ALA A 178 -1.79 -27.58 -2.46
CA ALA A 178 -2.44 -27.71 -1.18
C ALA A 178 -1.36 -27.89 -0.09
N GLY A 179 -0.92 -26.78 0.48
CA GLY A 179 -0.07 -26.73 1.66
C GLY A 179 -0.51 -25.53 2.48
N VAL A 180 -1.07 -25.79 3.66
CA VAL A 180 -1.49 -24.87 4.72
C VAL A 180 -1.31 -23.38 4.38
N ARG A 181 -2.34 -22.77 3.75
CA ARG A 181 -2.34 -21.34 3.44
C ARG A 181 -2.82 -20.53 4.66
N PRO A 182 -2.12 -19.46 5.07
CA PRO A 182 -2.61 -18.55 6.10
C PRO A 182 -3.91 -17.88 5.65
N ALA A 183 -4.85 -17.68 6.57
CA ALA A 183 -6.21 -17.19 6.31
C ALA A 183 -6.28 -15.88 5.50
N ALA A 184 -5.23 -15.05 5.57
CA ALA A 184 -5.10 -13.78 4.86
C ALA A 184 -5.10 -13.92 3.31
N LEU A 185 -4.73 -15.07 2.75
CA LEU A 185 -4.73 -15.28 1.30
C LEU A 185 -6.09 -15.75 0.74
N ARG A 186 -7.07 -16.08 1.61
CA ARG A 186 -8.45 -16.36 1.18
C ARG A 186 -9.17 -15.08 0.75
N THR A 187 -8.89 -13.96 1.42
CA THR A 187 -9.61 -12.69 1.23
C THR A 187 -9.38 -12.04 -0.15
N ALA A 188 -8.28 -12.34 -0.83
CA ALA A 188 -7.97 -11.78 -2.15
C ALA A 188 -8.71 -12.49 -3.31
N THR A 189 -9.05 -13.78 -3.15
CA THR A 189 -9.87 -14.52 -4.15
C THR A 189 -11.35 -14.17 -4.03
N ASP A 190 -11.75 -13.81 -2.83
CA ASP A 190 -13.12 -13.50 -2.42
C ASP A 190 -13.70 -12.17 -2.97
N LEU A 191 -12.87 -11.27 -3.47
CA LEU A 191 -13.29 -9.98 -4.04
C LEU A 191 -13.04 -9.89 -5.56
N ALA A 192 -12.89 -11.02 -6.25
CA ALA A 192 -12.69 -11.05 -7.69
C ALA A 192 -13.79 -10.27 -8.43
N GLY A 193 -13.40 -9.34 -9.31
CA GLY A 193 -14.33 -8.50 -10.07
C GLY A 193 -14.92 -7.31 -9.31
N VAL A 194 -14.61 -7.14 -8.02
CA VAL A 194 -15.01 -5.97 -7.23
C VAL A 194 -14.09 -4.79 -7.54
N PRO A 195 -14.61 -3.63 -7.99
CA PRO A 195 -13.80 -2.43 -8.15
C PRO A 195 -13.09 -2.06 -6.84
N TYR A 196 -11.83 -1.61 -6.91
CA TYR A 196 -11.03 -1.24 -5.74
C TYR A 196 -10.75 -2.37 -4.73
N ALA A 197 -10.91 -3.65 -5.09
CA ALA A 197 -10.65 -4.80 -4.22
C ALA A 197 -9.30 -4.73 -3.47
N GLU A 198 -8.25 -4.24 -4.13
CA GLU A 198 -6.92 -4.04 -3.53
C GLU A 198 -6.89 -2.94 -2.47
N LEU A 199 -7.68 -1.87 -2.62
CA LEU A 199 -7.79 -0.84 -1.59
C LEU A 199 -8.54 -1.38 -0.37
N PHE A 200 -9.64 -2.12 -0.58
CA PHE A 200 -10.37 -2.77 0.50
C PHE A 200 -9.53 -3.80 1.25
N SER A 201 -8.76 -4.61 0.52
CA SER A 201 -7.87 -5.62 1.10
C SER A 201 -6.76 -4.97 1.93
N ARG A 202 -6.09 -3.94 1.40
CA ARG A 202 -5.03 -3.24 2.13
C ARG A 202 -5.54 -2.48 3.35
N ALA A 203 -6.62 -1.72 3.21
CA ALA A 203 -7.20 -0.98 4.33
C ALA A 203 -7.79 -1.92 5.39
N GLY A 204 -8.45 -2.99 4.97
CA GLY A 204 -8.97 -4.01 5.86
C GLY A 204 -7.87 -4.68 6.68
N ALA A 205 -6.79 -5.12 6.03
CA ALA A 205 -5.63 -5.70 6.71
C ALA A 205 -4.96 -4.70 7.68
N LYS A 206 -4.84 -3.43 7.28
CA LYS A 206 -4.21 -2.38 8.09
C LYS A 206 -5.01 -2.06 9.37
N HIS A 207 -6.33 -2.06 9.31
CA HIS A 207 -7.20 -1.61 10.40
C HIS A 207 -7.97 -2.73 11.10
N GLY A 208 -7.75 -3.99 10.70
CA GLY A 208 -8.44 -5.15 11.27
C GLY A 208 -9.92 -5.23 10.89
N VAL A 209 -10.28 -4.77 9.69
CA VAL A 209 -11.66 -4.79 9.16
C VAL A 209 -11.75 -5.75 7.98
N SER A 210 -12.88 -6.45 7.85
CA SER A 210 -13.10 -7.30 6.68
C SER A 210 -13.10 -6.48 5.38
N ALA A 211 -12.29 -6.91 4.40
CA ALA A 211 -12.28 -6.29 3.07
C ALA A 211 -13.65 -6.40 2.37
N LYS A 212 -14.37 -7.51 2.59
CA LYS A 212 -15.75 -7.69 2.08
C LYS A 212 -16.71 -6.70 2.71
N LEU A 213 -16.55 -6.40 3.99
CA LEU A 213 -17.38 -5.38 4.67
C LEU A 213 -17.14 -3.99 4.06
N LEU A 214 -15.88 -3.62 3.81
CA LEU A 214 -15.54 -2.35 3.15
C LEU A 214 -16.11 -2.27 1.73
N ALA A 215 -15.98 -3.35 0.95
CA ALA A 215 -16.55 -3.45 -0.39
C ALA A 215 -18.09 -3.32 -0.37
N ALA A 216 -18.77 -4.02 0.55
CA ALA A 216 -20.21 -3.96 0.70
C ALA A 216 -20.71 -2.55 1.08
N VAL A 217 -20.00 -1.87 1.99
CA VAL A 217 -20.29 -0.46 2.34
C VAL A 217 -20.10 0.41 1.10
N ALA A 218 -18.96 0.34 0.41
CA ALA A 218 -18.72 1.13 -0.80
C ALA A 218 -19.77 0.91 -1.91
N LYS A 219 -20.26 -0.33 -2.04
CA LYS A 219 -21.33 -0.67 -2.98
C LYS A 219 -22.64 0.06 -2.65
N VAL A 220 -23.02 0.09 -1.38
CA VAL A 220 -24.28 0.72 -0.94
C VAL A 220 -24.16 2.23 -0.91
N GLU A 221 -23.02 2.77 -0.48
CA GLU A 221 -22.78 4.21 -0.37
C GLU A 221 -22.76 4.90 -1.74
N SER A 222 -22.03 4.36 -2.70
CA SER A 222 -21.77 5.07 -3.97
C SER A 222 -21.93 4.21 -5.21
N GLY A 223 -22.22 2.91 -5.07
CA GLY A 223 -22.16 1.99 -6.21
C GLY A 223 -20.74 1.85 -6.78
N TYR A 224 -19.71 2.10 -5.97
CA TYR A 224 -18.31 2.22 -6.38
C TYR A 224 -17.95 3.48 -7.19
N ASN A 225 -18.77 4.54 -7.12
CA ASN A 225 -18.46 5.81 -7.79
C ASN A 225 -17.58 6.70 -6.89
N PRO A 226 -16.30 6.95 -7.24
CA PRO A 226 -15.39 7.75 -6.42
C PRO A 226 -15.69 9.26 -6.48
N ARG A 227 -16.59 9.68 -7.38
CA ARG A 227 -17.01 11.08 -7.55
C ARG A 227 -18.44 11.34 -7.03
N ALA A 228 -19.05 10.38 -6.34
CA ALA A 228 -20.40 10.52 -5.82
C ALA A 228 -20.49 11.68 -4.79
N VAL A 229 -21.58 12.44 -4.86
CA VAL A 229 -21.93 13.46 -3.87
C VAL A 229 -23.40 13.31 -3.53
N SER A 230 -23.73 13.12 -2.25
CA SER A 230 -25.12 13.06 -1.81
C SER A 230 -25.74 14.46 -1.68
N PRO A 231 -27.08 14.59 -1.65
CA PRO A 231 -27.75 15.85 -1.33
C PRO A 231 -27.35 16.44 0.03
N ALA A 232 -26.97 15.59 0.99
CA ALA A 232 -26.48 16.00 2.30
C ALA A 232 -24.99 16.43 2.29
N GLY A 233 -24.29 16.22 1.17
CA GLY A 233 -22.90 16.60 0.98
C GLY A 233 -21.88 15.51 1.32
N ALA A 234 -22.30 14.25 1.45
CA ALA A 234 -21.39 13.12 1.63
C ALA A 234 -20.60 12.87 0.34
N GLN A 235 -19.29 12.56 0.45
CA GLN A 235 -18.38 12.60 -0.70
C GLN A 235 -17.67 11.27 -0.97
N GLY A 236 -17.54 10.98 -2.27
CA GLY A 236 -16.68 9.96 -2.84
C GLY A 236 -17.12 8.53 -2.55
N LEU A 237 -16.16 7.61 -2.73
CA LEU A 237 -16.38 6.17 -2.75
C LEU A 237 -17.08 5.63 -1.48
N MET A 238 -16.74 6.22 -0.33
CA MET A 238 -17.22 5.79 0.99
C MET A 238 -18.23 6.78 1.61
N GLN A 239 -18.69 7.76 0.84
CA GLN A 239 -19.66 8.80 1.25
C GLN A 239 -19.34 9.39 2.64
N LEU A 240 -18.10 9.83 2.84
CA LEU A 240 -17.74 10.51 4.08
C LEU A 240 -18.26 11.93 4.05
N MET A 241 -18.96 12.34 5.10
CA MET A 241 -19.29 13.75 5.33
C MET A 241 -17.99 14.57 5.50
N PRO A 242 -17.90 15.82 5.02
CA PRO A 242 -16.65 16.60 5.07
C PRO A 242 -16.05 16.75 6.47
N ALA A 243 -16.89 16.98 7.49
CA ALA A 243 -16.44 17.06 8.88
C ALA A 243 -15.89 15.72 9.38
N THR A 244 -16.54 14.60 9.04
CA THR A 244 -16.09 13.25 9.37
C THR A 244 -14.79 12.91 8.66
N ALA A 245 -14.67 13.22 7.37
CA ALA A 245 -13.44 13.04 6.60
C ALA A 245 -12.26 13.77 7.25
N LYS A 246 -12.46 15.04 7.63
CA LYS A 246 -11.45 15.82 8.37
C LYS A 246 -11.06 15.16 9.70
N GLY A 247 -12.03 14.71 10.49
CA GLY A 247 -11.78 13.99 11.75
C GLY A 247 -11.00 12.68 11.56
N LEU A 248 -11.15 12.04 10.41
CA LEU A 248 -10.41 10.84 10.01
C LEU A 248 -9.08 11.17 9.31
N GLY A 249 -8.67 12.44 9.22
CA GLY A 249 -7.46 12.83 8.48
C GLY A 249 -7.52 12.57 6.97
N VAL A 250 -8.73 12.45 6.41
CA VAL A 250 -8.98 12.38 4.97
C VAL A 250 -9.03 13.81 4.43
N THR A 251 -8.02 14.18 3.66
CA THR A 251 -7.90 15.53 3.07
C THR A 251 -8.69 15.68 1.77
N ASN A 252 -8.89 14.56 1.06
CA ASN A 252 -9.70 14.51 -0.15
C ASN A 252 -10.55 13.23 -0.17
N ALA A 253 -11.85 13.35 0.10
CA ALA A 253 -12.77 12.21 0.10
C ALA A 253 -13.07 11.66 -1.32
N PHE A 254 -12.73 12.39 -2.38
CA PHE A 254 -12.81 11.90 -3.76
C PHE A 254 -11.59 11.05 -4.17
N ASP A 255 -10.52 11.04 -3.36
CA ASP A 255 -9.41 10.10 -3.52
C ASP A 255 -9.80 8.74 -2.94
N PRO A 256 -9.94 7.67 -3.75
CA PRO A 256 -10.41 6.37 -3.27
C PRO A 256 -9.50 5.76 -2.19
N THR A 257 -8.20 6.03 -2.24
CA THR A 257 -7.24 5.49 -1.26
C THR A 257 -7.48 6.15 0.10
N GLN A 258 -7.60 7.48 0.13
CA GLN A 258 -7.89 8.19 1.38
C GLN A 258 -9.27 7.86 1.92
N ALA A 259 -10.30 7.81 1.06
CA ALA A 259 -11.66 7.52 1.46
C ALA A 259 -11.78 6.12 2.08
N VAL A 260 -11.20 5.10 1.45
CA VAL A 260 -11.24 3.71 1.94
C VAL A 260 -10.44 3.54 3.22
N ASP A 261 -9.25 4.14 3.33
CA ASP A 261 -8.45 4.09 4.57
C ASP A 261 -9.15 4.81 5.74
N GLY A 262 -9.80 5.95 5.48
CA GLY A 262 -10.59 6.68 6.48
C GLY A 262 -11.82 5.90 6.92
N ALA A 263 -12.58 5.36 5.98
CA ALA A 263 -13.76 4.53 6.29
C ALA A 263 -13.39 3.25 7.04
N ALA A 264 -12.26 2.61 6.71
CA ALA A 264 -11.77 1.46 7.43
C ALA A 264 -11.40 1.79 8.89
N ARG A 265 -10.77 2.94 9.15
CA ARG A 265 -10.54 3.42 10.53
C ARG A 265 -11.83 3.66 11.29
N MET A 266 -12.80 4.29 10.64
CA MET A 266 -14.11 4.54 11.24
C MET A 266 -14.80 3.21 11.58
N LEU A 267 -14.93 2.28 10.63
CA LEU A 267 -15.54 0.98 10.85
C LEU A 267 -14.81 0.15 11.92
N ALA A 268 -13.47 0.18 11.97
CA ALA A 268 -12.71 -0.48 13.04
C ALA A 268 -13.10 0.05 14.42
N SER A 269 -13.23 1.38 14.56
CA SER A 269 -13.65 2.00 15.82
C SER A 269 -15.07 1.62 16.21
N LEU A 270 -15.99 1.58 15.24
CA LEU A 270 -17.39 1.24 15.47
C LEU A 270 -17.57 -0.25 15.80
N LEU A 271 -16.85 -1.14 15.13
CA LEU A 271 -16.85 -2.57 15.44
C LEU A 271 -16.31 -2.82 16.85
N LYS A 272 -15.24 -2.13 17.24
CA LYS A 272 -14.71 -2.20 18.60
C LYS A 272 -15.69 -1.66 19.64
N GLU A 273 -16.41 -0.61 19.32
CA GLU A 273 -17.35 0.02 20.24
C GLU A 273 -18.62 -0.82 20.45
N PHE A 274 -19.21 -1.31 19.37
CA PHE A 274 -20.53 -1.96 19.41
C PHE A 274 -20.48 -3.49 19.44
N ASP A 275 -19.31 -4.09 19.17
CA ASP A 275 -19.10 -5.55 19.08
C ASP A 275 -20.16 -6.27 18.22
N SER A 276 -20.64 -5.58 17.20
CA SER A 276 -21.78 -6.01 16.39
C SER A 276 -21.74 -5.33 15.03
N VAL A 277 -21.63 -6.12 13.96
CA VAL A 277 -21.61 -5.62 12.58
C VAL A 277 -22.87 -4.81 12.25
N PRO A 278 -24.11 -5.27 12.53
CA PRO A 278 -25.32 -4.48 12.29
C PRO A 278 -25.31 -3.11 13.00
N LEU A 279 -24.85 -3.05 14.24
CA LEU A 279 -24.79 -1.80 15.01
C LEU A 279 -23.69 -0.88 14.52
N ALA A 280 -22.53 -1.42 14.12
CA ALA A 280 -21.47 -0.64 13.50
C ALA A 280 -21.92 -0.04 12.16
N LEU A 281 -22.67 -0.79 11.35
CA LEU A 281 -23.27 -0.28 10.10
C LEU A 281 -24.33 0.79 10.37
N ALA A 282 -25.18 0.59 11.38
CA ALA A 282 -26.14 1.60 11.80
C ALA A 282 -25.44 2.88 12.27
N ALA A 283 -24.35 2.75 13.02
CA ALA A 283 -23.54 3.87 13.48
C ALA A 283 -22.75 4.55 12.36
N TYR A 284 -22.40 3.82 11.31
CA TYR A 284 -21.76 4.39 10.11
C TYR A 284 -22.71 5.35 9.39
N ASN A 285 -23.99 4.94 9.21
CA ASN A 285 -25.01 5.74 8.54
C ASN A 285 -25.63 6.84 9.45
N ALA A 286 -26.01 6.50 10.69
CA ALA A 286 -26.75 7.40 11.59
C ALA A 286 -25.89 8.09 12.66
N GLY A 287 -24.62 7.70 12.78
CA GLY A 287 -23.73 8.12 13.86
C GLY A 287 -23.88 7.27 15.12
N GLY A 288 -22.75 6.97 15.79
CA GLY A 288 -22.71 6.15 17.00
C GLY A 288 -23.50 6.73 18.18
N GLY A 289 -23.66 8.06 18.25
CA GLY A 289 -24.50 8.70 19.27
C GLY A 289 -25.97 8.30 19.19
N ALA A 290 -26.51 8.13 17.98
CA ALA A 290 -27.88 7.66 17.79
C ALA A 290 -28.03 6.20 18.23
N VAL A 291 -27.10 5.33 17.82
CA VAL A 291 -27.11 3.91 18.20
C VAL A 291 -27.06 3.75 19.73
N ARG A 292 -26.19 4.50 20.42
CA ARG A 292 -26.11 4.51 21.89
C ARG A 292 -27.42 4.98 22.54
N ARG A 293 -28.02 6.06 22.02
CA ARG A 293 -29.27 6.62 22.55
C ARG A 293 -30.44 5.64 22.47
N TYR A 294 -30.54 4.90 21.37
CA TYR A 294 -31.64 3.95 21.15
C TYR A 294 -31.33 2.52 21.65
N GLY A 295 -30.09 2.25 22.07
CA GLY A 295 -29.68 0.91 22.51
C GLY A 295 -29.73 -0.14 21.39
N GLY A 296 -29.63 0.29 20.12
CA GLY A 296 -29.84 -0.57 18.96
C GLY A 296 -29.85 0.23 17.65
N ILE A 297 -30.31 -0.41 16.57
CA ILE A 297 -30.50 0.28 15.28
C ILE A 297 -31.59 1.36 15.47
N PRO A 298 -31.29 2.65 15.28
CA PRO A 298 -32.25 3.72 15.52
C PRO A 298 -33.47 3.59 14.59
N PRO A 299 -34.65 4.10 14.98
CA PRO A 299 -35.87 4.03 14.18
C PRO A 299 -35.88 5.07 13.04
N TYR A 300 -34.75 5.26 12.38
CA TYR A 300 -34.62 6.09 11.19
C TYR A 300 -34.86 5.21 9.97
N ALA A 301 -35.84 5.58 9.13
CA ALA A 301 -36.23 4.78 7.98
C ALA A 301 -35.05 4.48 7.05
N GLU A 302 -34.15 5.46 6.86
CA GLU A 302 -32.92 5.30 6.09
C GLU A 302 -32.01 4.23 6.70
N THR A 303 -31.71 4.31 8.00
CA THR A 303 -30.81 3.39 8.68
C THR A 303 -31.36 1.97 8.76
N GLN A 304 -32.67 1.83 9.02
CA GLN A 304 -33.37 0.54 9.01
C GLN A 304 -33.32 -0.12 7.63
N ALA A 305 -33.30 0.66 6.54
CA ALA A 305 -33.11 0.15 5.20
C ALA A 305 -31.62 -0.07 4.83
N TYR A 306 -30.73 0.76 5.37
CA TYR A 306 -29.29 0.75 5.07
C TYR A 306 -28.61 -0.53 5.56
N VAL A 307 -28.81 -0.90 6.82
CA VAL A 307 -28.18 -2.07 7.44
C VAL A 307 -28.42 -3.36 6.65
N PRO A 308 -29.68 -3.76 6.35
CA PRO A 308 -29.92 -4.98 5.58
C PRO A 308 -29.41 -4.89 4.14
N LYS A 309 -29.38 -3.71 3.51
CA LYS A 309 -28.78 -3.54 2.17
C LYS A 309 -27.28 -3.85 2.18
N VAL A 310 -26.54 -3.34 3.17
CA VAL A 310 -25.11 -3.62 3.28
C VAL A 310 -24.87 -5.09 3.63
N GLN A 311 -25.68 -5.68 4.51
CA GLN A 311 -25.57 -7.11 4.82
C GLN A 311 -25.86 -8.00 3.60
N ALA A 312 -26.84 -7.64 2.78
CA ALA A 312 -27.12 -8.35 1.52
C ALA A 312 -25.96 -8.22 0.53
N ALA A 313 -25.38 -7.01 0.39
CA ALA A 313 -24.21 -6.78 -0.44
C ALA A 313 -22.98 -7.57 0.08
N LEU A 314 -22.82 -7.67 1.40
CA LEU A 314 -21.77 -8.47 2.04
C LEU A 314 -21.95 -9.97 1.77
N ALA A 315 -23.16 -10.49 1.93
CA ALA A 315 -23.46 -11.90 1.67
C ALA A 315 -23.24 -12.28 0.19
N ALA A 316 -23.48 -11.35 -0.73
CA ALA A 316 -23.22 -11.56 -2.16
C ALA A 316 -21.73 -11.69 -2.52
N LEU A 317 -20.81 -11.33 -1.62
CA LEU A 317 -19.37 -11.47 -1.78
C LEU A 317 -18.83 -12.82 -1.27
N GLY A 318 -19.72 -13.73 -0.85
CA GLY A 318 -19.39 -15.06 -0.30
C GLY A 318 -18.67 -15.01 1.02
#